data_AF-A0A059WNH1-F1
#
_entry.id   AF-A0A059WNH1-F1
#
_cell.length_a   1.000
_cell.length_b   1.000
_cell.length_c   1.000
_cell.angle_alpha   90.00
_cell.angle_beta   90.00
_cell.angle_gamma   90.00
#
_symmetry.space_group_name_H-M   'P 1'
#
loop_
_entity.id
_entity.type
_entity.pdbx_description
1 polymer ?
#
loop_
_entity_poly.entity_id
_entity_poly.type
_entity_poly.pdbx_seq_one_letter_code
_entity_poly.pdbx_strand_id
1 'polypeptide(L)'
;ESLFRTLGRAGIERKSLYLTWDFTVASAKSLAGRMLAIRDDAFAQLGDRNLADLRVAGDAPKFEIGSVVDTACENGVPVGDITQGLQDCPETNEKIVRDVKGSMTVPCYLSTPGCAPAHSQFILGTDGRPTQIPGNTMKVDFECRIPKRALEEGAGKARPSLYGHGLFGGYGEVRQGQLQDFAQEHNFIFCATDWAGMATVDVPNVAHILTDLSNFPTLADRVQQGMLNFLYLGRLLIHPQGLSTVAAFQDASGKSLLDTRRLFYDGKAGRRAAGSP
;
A
#
# COMPACT_ATOMS: atom_id res chain seq x y z
N GLU A 1 -25.78 -31.00 -16.82
CA GLU A 1 -25.52 -31.99 -17.91
C GLU A 1 -24.10 -31.95 -18.49
N SER A 2 -23.31 -30.86 -18.41
CA SER A 2 -21.87 -30.91 -18.76
C SER A 2 -21.06 -31.73 -17.75
N LEU A 3 -21.29 -31.51 -16.45
CA LEU A 3 -20.60 -32.22 -15.35
C LEU A 3 -20.76 -33.74 -15.43
N PHE A 4 -21.99 -34.24 -15.65
CA PHE A 4 -22.24 -35.67 -15.81
C PHE A 4 -21.59 -36.27 -17.07
N ARG A 5 -21.47 -35.50 -18.16
CA ARG A 5 -20.72 -35.93 -19.35
C ARG A 5 -19.21 -36.02 -19.06
N THR A 6 -18.66 -35.12 -18.27
CA THR A 6 -17.26 -35.17 -17.84
C THR A 6 -17.00 -36.38 -16.92
N LEU A 7 -17.87 -36.60 -15.93
CA LEU A 7 -17.78 -37.74 -15.00
C LEU A 7 -17.95 -39.09 -15.71
N GLY A 8 -18.89 -39.17 -16.68
CA GLY A 8 -19.09 -40.37 -17.49
C GLY A 8 -17.85 -40.72 -18.35
N ARG A 9 -17.13 -39.72 -18.88
CA ARG A 9 -15.85 -39.95 -19.59
C ARG A 9 -14.74 -40.46 -18.67
N ALA A 10 -14.82 -40.14 -17.38
CA ALA A 10 -13.89 -40.63 -16.36
C ALA A 10 -14.32 -41.99 -15.75
N GLY A 11 -15.36 -42.63 -16.28
CA GLY A 11 -15.84 -43.93 -15.82
C GLY A 11 -16.70 -43.90 -14.56
N ILE A 12 -17.16 -42.72 -14.13
CA ILE A 12 -18.02 -42.59 -12.94
C ILE A 12 -19.48 -42.66 -13.37
N GLU A 13 -20.17 -43.73 -12.95
CA GLU A 13 -21.57 -43.97 -13.31
C GLU A 13 -22.52 -43.04 -12.56
N ARG A 14 -23.50 -42.44 -13.26
CA ARG A 14 -24.42 -41.46 -12.66
C ARG A 14 -25.19 -42.01 -11.45
N LYS A 15 -25.48 -43.31 -11.43
CA LYS A 15 -26.19 -44.02 -10.35
C LYS A 15 -25.34 -44.23 -9.08
N SER A 16 -24.02 -44.05 -9.15
CA SER A 16 -23.13 -44.19 -8.00
C SER A 16 -22.88 -42.86 -7.27
N LEU A 17 -23.52 -41.78 -7.71
CA LEU A 17 -23.33 -40.42 -7.18
C LEU A 17 -24.45 -40.06 -6.20
N TYR A 18 -24.10 -39.76 -4.95
CA TYR A 18 -25.05 -39.25 -3.95
C TYR A 18 -25.27 -37.73 -4.04
N LEU A 19 -24.22 -36.96 -4.39
CA LEU A 19 -24.28 -35.53 -4.65
C LEU A 19 -23.10 -35.15 -5.57
N THR A 20 -23.33 -34.30 -6.57
CA THR A 20 -22.27 -33.70 -7.38
C THR A 20 -22.45 -32.21 -7.47
N TRP A 21 -21.42 -31.46 -7.07
CA TRP A 21 -21.34 -30.03 -7.26
C TRP A 21 -20.10 -29.69 -8.08
N ASP A 22 -20.25 -28.74 -8.97
CA ASP A 22 -19.15 -27.95 -9.48
C ASP A 22 -19.20 -26.56 -8.85
N PHE A 23 -18.03 -25.98 -8.61
CA PHE A 23 -17.90 -24.59 -8.24
C PHE A 23 -16.87 -23.98 -9.19
N THR A 24 -17.15 -22.78 -9.66
CA THR A 24 -16.17 -22.01 -10.42
C THR A 24 -15.11 -21.52 -9.45
N VAL A 25 -13.91 -22.10 -9.49
CA VAL A 25 -12.73 -21.43 -8.96
C VAL A 25 -12.46 -20.22 -9.85
N ALA A 26 -12.36 -19.04 -9.24
CA ALA A 26 -12.19 -17.79 -9.98
C ALA A 26 -10.94 -17.88 -10.88
N SER A 27 -11.09 -17.54 -12.16
CA SER A 27 -9.96 -17.46 -13.09
C SER A 27 -8.97 -16.37 -12.65
N ALA A 28 -7.70 -16.42 -13.09
CA ALA A 28 -6.74 -15.34 -12.83
C ALA A 28 -7.27 -13.97 -13.27
N LYS A 29 -8.02 -13.93 -14.39
CA LYS A 29 -8.72 -12.73 -14.85
C LYS A 29 -9.81 -12.28 -13.88
N SER A 30 -10.58 -13.19 -13.30
CA SER A 30 -11.59 -12.88 -12.29
C SER A 30 -10.99 -12.46 -10.95
N LEU A 31 -9.81 -12.97 -10.59
CA LEU A 31 -9.14 -12.69 -9.32
C LEU A 31 -8.35 -11.38 -9.35
N ALA A 32 -7.57 -11.15 -10.40
CA ALA A 32 -6.65 -10.01 -10.48
C ALA A 32 -7.10 -8.93 -11.46
N GLY A 33 -8.03 -9.23 -12.38
CA GLY A 33 -8.31 -8.36 -13.52
C GLY A 33 -8.79 -6.95 -13.17
N ARG A 34 -9.58 -6.80 -12.10
CA ARG A 34 -10.02 -5.47 -11.61
C ARG A 34 -8.85 -4.67 -11.04
N MET A 35 -8.04 -5.29 -10.17
CA MET A 35 -6.85 -4.67 -9.61
C MET A 35 -5.82 -4.28 -10.69
N LEU A 36 -5.59 -5.16 -11.67
CA LEU A 36 -4.69 -4.88 -12.80
C LEU A 36 -5.23 -3.72 -13.65
N ALA A 37 -6.54 -3.67 -13.91
CA ALA A 37 -7.15 -2.58 -14.66
C ALA A 37 -6.95 -1.22 -13.98
N ILE A 38 -7.25 -1.11 -12.67
CA ILE A 38 -7.08 0.16 -11.96
C ILE A 38 -5.60 0.53 -11.77
N ARG A 39 -4.71 -0.47 -11.64
CA ARG A 39 -3.26 -0.24 -11.59
C ARG A 39 -2.78 0.37 -12.90
N ASP A 40 -3.07 -0.30 -14.01
CA ASP A 40 -2.55 0.09 -15.32
C ASP A 40 -3.11 1.45 -15.74
N ASP A 41 -4.39 1.72 -15.49
CA ASP A 41 -5.00 3.04 -15.75
C ASP A 41 -4.38 4.13 -14.86
N ALA A 42 -4.27 3.90 -13.55
CA ALA A 42 -3.73 4.89 -12.62
C ALA A 42 -2.26 5.25 -12.93
N PHE A 43 -1.40 4.27 -13.23
CA PHE A 43 -0.02 4.55 -13.64
C PHE A 43 0.06 5.21 -15.03
N ALA A 44 -0.85 4.88 -15.95
CA ALA A 44 -0.93 5.58 -17.23
C ALA A 44 -1.31 7.06 -17.06
N GLN A 45 -2.11 7.42 -16.05
CA GLN A 45 -2.40 8.81 -15.68
C GLN A 45 -1.15 9.57 -15.17
N LEU A 46 -0.19 8.86 -14.58
CA LEU A 46 1.13 9.40 -14.22
C LEU A 46 2.09 9.42 -15.42
N GLY A 47 1.71 8.89 -16.59
CA GLY A 47 2.58 8.81 -17.75
C GLY A 47 3.42 7.53 -17.84
N ASP A 48 3.23 6.56 -16.94
CA ASP A 48 3.87 5.24 -17.01
C ASP A 48 2.92 4.19 -17.59
N ARG A 49 3.16 3.82 -18.86
CA ARG A 49 2.31 2.88 -19.61
C ARG A 49 2.95 1.50 -19.76
N ASN A 50 4.14 1.26 -19.21
CA ASN A 50 4.87 0.00 -19.37
C ASN A 50 5.42 -0.53 -18.05
N LEU A 51 4.54 -0.92 -17.14
CA LEU A 51 4.94 -1.47 -15.84
C LEU A 51 5.72 -2.80 -15.93
N ALA A 52 5.73 -3.46 -17.09
CA ALA A 52 6.38 -4.75 -17.28
C ALA A 52 7.91 -4.65 -17.44
N ASP A 53 8.46 -3.49 -17.80
CA ASP A 53 9.91 -3.30 -17.90
C ASP A 53 10.58 -3.02 -16.55
N LEU A 54 9.77 -2.88 -15.49
CA LEU A 54 10.20 -2.56 -14.13
C LEU A 54 11.02 -1.26 -14.03
N ARG A 55 10.84 -0.34 -14.97
CA ARG A 55 11.45 0.98 -14.97
C ARG A 55 10.43 2.01 -14.56
N VAL A 56 10.85 2.88 -13.65
CA VAL A 56 10.03 4.00 -13.22
C VAL A 56 10.05 5.08 -14.30
N ALA A 57 8.88 5.39 -14.84
CA ALA A 57 8.64 6.47 -15.80
C ALA A 57 7.50 7.38 -15.35
N GLY A 58 7.31 8.49 -16.08
CA GLY A 58 6.25 9.44 -15.82
C GLY A 58 6.55 10.43 -14.69
N ASP A 59 5.49 10.93 -14.09
CA ASP A 59 5.51 11.83 -12.94
C ASP A 59 5.38 11.04 -11.62
N ALA A 60 5.95 11.57 -10.55
CA ALA A 60 5.66 11.07 -9.21
C ALA A 60 4.19 11.35 -8.84
N PRO A 61 3.55 10.48 -8.03
CA PRO A 61 2.31 10.85 -7.36
C PRO A 61 2.43 12.19 -6.64
N LYS A 62 1.39 13.02 -6.64
CA LYS A 62 1.39 14.27 -5.87
C LYS A 62 1.38 13.93 -4.38
N PHE A 63 2.22 14.60 -3.61
CA PHE A 63 2.33 14.38 -2.16
C PHE A 63 2.69 15.66 -1.41
N GLU A 64 2.39 15.64 -0.11
CA GLU A 64 2.72 16.69 0.85
C GLU A 64 3.29 16.05 2.10
N ILE A 65 4.36 16.64 2.65
CA ILE A 65 4.88 16.28 3.97
C ILE A 65 4.09 17.08 5.01
N GLY A 66 3.50 16.38 5.97
CA GLY A 66 2.68 16.98 7.02
C GLY A 66 3.48 17.25 8.29
N SER A 67 4.13 16.23 8.84
CA SER A 67 4.96 16.36 10.05
C SER A 67 6.23 15.54 9.96
N VAL A 68 7.29 16.06 10.56
CA VAL A 68 8.55 15.33 10.72
C VAL A 68 8.97 15.47 12.17
N VAL A 69 9.15 14.32 12.82
CA VAL A 69 9.59 14.24 14.21
C VAL A 69 10.96 13.58 14.21
N ASP A 70 11.98 14.30 14.67
CA ASP A 70 13.30 13.74 14.87
C ASP A 70 13.37 13.12 16.27
N THR A 71 13.95 11.92 16.38
CA THR A 71 14.03 11.14 17.63
C THR A 71 15.46 10.92 18.10
N ALA A 72 16.44 11.51 17.42
CA ALA A 72 17.83 11.56 17.87
C ALA A 72 18.16 12.96 18.39
N CYS A 73 17.96 13.13 19.69
CA CYS A 73 18.08 14.43 20.34
C CYS A 73 18.88 14.37 21.63
N GLU A 74 19.48 15.50 21.93
CA GLU A 74 20.16 15.77 23.18
C GLU A 74 19.51 17.03 23.78
N ASN A 75 18.94 16.91 24.99
CA ASN A 75 18.26 18.01 25.69
C ASN A 75 17.15 18.73 24.86
N GLY A 76 16.40 17.98 24.05
CA GLY A 76 15.31 18.53 23.22
C GLY A 76 15.79 19.25 21.95
N VAL A 77 17.08 19.13 21.60
CA VAL A 77 17.66 19.65 20.35
C VAL A 77 18.12 18.48 19.48
N PRO A 78 17.78 18.45 18.18
CA PRO A 78 18.32 17.46 17.24
C PRO A 78 19.86 17.50 17.21
N VAL A 79 20.50 16.34 17.26
CA VAL A 79 21.96 16.24 17.17
C VAL A 79 22.42 16.76 15.79
N GLY A 80 23.59 17.41 15.74
CA GLY A 80 24.06 18.32 14.68
C GLY A 80 24.10 17.84 13.21
N ASP A 81 23.74 16.60 12.91
CA ASP A 81 23.68 16.04 11.56
C ASP A 81 22.26 16.01 10.95
N ILE A 82 21.26 16.52 11.69
CA ILE A 82 19.83 16.34 11.37
C ILE A 82 19.14 17.66 11.00
N THR A 83 19.85 18.78 11.11
CA THR A 83 19.29 20.14 11.04
C THR A 83 18.98 20.59 9.60
N GLN A 84 17.86 20.10 9.06
CA GLN A 84 17.19 20.71 7.90
C GLN A 84 15.93 21.51 8.30
N GLY A 85 15.86 22.00 9.55
CA GLY A 85 14.75 22.82 10.04
C GLY A 85 13.51 22.04 10.49
N LEU A 86 13.68 20.78 10.88
CA LEU A 86 12.61 19.89 11.35
C LEU A 86 12.55 19.98 12.88
N GLN A 87 11.37 20.31 13.40
CA GLN A 87 11.27 21.10 14.63
C GLN A 87 10.66 20.36 15.84
N ASP A 88 10.23 19.11 15.67
CA ASP A 88 9.61 18.34 16.74
C ASP A 88 10.54 17.23 17.21
N CYS A 89 11.00 17.32 18.46
CA CYS A 89 11.76 16.28 19.13
C CYS A 89 11.28 16.06 20.58
N PRO A 90 10.17 15.32 20.75
CA PRO A 90 9.57 15.12 22.05
C PRO A 90 10.28 14.03 22.87
N GLU A 91 10.81 12.98 22.22
CA GLU A 91 11.37 11.80 22.88
C GLU A 91 12.54 11.20 22.07
N THR A 92 13.54 10.65 22.79
CA THR A 92 14.66 9.95 22.16
C THR A 92 14.32 8.49 21.85
N ASN A 93 14.66 8.03 20.65
CA ASN A 93 14.57 6.63 20.25
C ASN A 93 15.97 6.10 19.91
N GLU A 94 16.31 4.92 20.39
CA GLU A 94 17.65 4.34 20.19
C GLU A 94 17.88 3.83 18.75
N LYS A 95 16.82 3.50 18.01
CA LYS A 95 16.86 2.79 16.72
C LYS A 95 16.36 3.64 15.56
N ILE A 96 15.43 4.54 15.82
CA ILE A 96 14.83 5.43 14.83
C ILE A 96 15.43 6.82 14.99
N VAL A 97 15.70 7.48 13.86
CA VAL A 97 16.12 8.90 13.85
C VAL A 97 15.00 9.83 13.47
N ARG A 98 14.03 9.37 12.69
CA ARG A 98 12.96 10.24 12.17
C ARG A 98 11.68 9.49 11.86
N ASP A 99 10.57 10.07 12.29
CA ASP A 99 9.22 9.72 11.87
C ASP A 99 8.68 10.80 10.92
N VAL A 100 8.29 10.39 9.72
CA VAL A 100 7.81 11.29 8.66
C VAL A 100 6.36 10.94 8.33
N LYS A 101 5.44 11.87 8.55
CA LYS A 101 4.04 11.73 8.13
C LYS A 101 3.75 12.66 6.98
N GLY A 102 2.99 12.17 6.03
CA GLY A 102 2.56 12.94 4.88
C GLY A 102 1.28 12.39 4.30
N SER A 103 0.93 12.91 3.14
CA SER A 103 -0.24 12.48 2.40
C SER A 103 0.04 12.50 0.91
N MET A 104 -0.63 11.64 0.16
CA MET A 104 -0.53 11.55 -1.29
C MET A 104 -1.90 11.58 -1.95
N THR A 105 -1.96 12.02 -3.20
CA THR A 105 -3.17 11.97 -4.02
C THR A 105 -3.17 10.70 -4.88
N VAL A 106 -4.23 9.91 -4.78
CA VAL A 106 -4.41 8.65 -5.52
C VAL A 106 -5.72 8.70 -6.32
N PRO A 107 -5.77 8.20 -7.57
CA PRO A 107 -7.02 8.00 -8.29
C PRO A 107 -8.01 7.14 -7.51
N CYS A 108 -9.27 7.55 -7.50
CA CYS A 108 -10.35 6.87 -6.81
C CYS A 108 -11.31 6.21 -7.80
N TYR A 109 -11.44 4.88 -7.73
CA TYR A 109 -12.33 4.09 -8.59
C TYR A 109 -13.65 3.70 -7.91
N LEU A 110 -13.84 4.10 -6.66
CA LEU A 110 -15.08 3.86 -5.94
C LEU A 110 -16.18 4.84 -6.40
N SER A 111 -17.42 4.43 -6.20
CA SER A 111 -18.65 5.10 -6.66
C SER A 111 -18.96 6.41 -5.95
N THR A 112 -18.12 6.84 -5.01
CA THR A 112 -18.31 8.07 -4.23
C THR A 112 -17.11 9.00 -4.45
N PRO A 113 -17.35 10.29 -4.76
CA PRO A 113 -16.27 11.28 -4.83
C PRO A 113 -15.39 11.27 -3.57
N GLY A 114 -14.07 11.35 -3.75
CA GLY A 114 -13.12 11.31 -2.63
C GLY A 114 -12.87 9.92 -2.03
N CYS A 115 -13.46 8.85 -2.57
CA CYS A 115 -13.40 7.49 -2.00
C CYS A 115 -13.89 7.41 -0.55
N ALA A 116 -14.94 8.20 -0.24
CA ALA A 116 -15.52 8.22 1.09
C ALA A 116 -15.88 6.79 1.56
N PRO A 117 -15.60 6.45 2.84
CA PRO A 117 -15.68 5.09 3.37
C PRO A 117 -17.08 4.48 3.39
N ALA A 118 -18.15 5.29 3.30
CA ALA A 118 -19.51 4.79 3.38
C ALA A 118 -20.01 4.25 2.02
N HIS A 119 -20.38 2.97 2.01
CA HIS A 119 -21.18 2.29 0.96
C HIS A 119 -20.67 2.45 -0.48
N SER A 120 -19.36 2.61 -0.67
CA SER A 120 -18.78 2.81 -2.00
C SER A 120 -18.21 1.50 -2.55
N GLN A 121 -18.47 1.25 -3.84
CA GLN A 121 -18.04 0.06 -4.58
C GLN A 121 -17.45 0.51 -5.93
N PHE A 122 -16.80 -0.37 -6.68
CA PHE A 122 -16.33 0.02 -8.01
C PHE A 122 -17.50 0.37 -8.93
N ILE A 123 -17.31 1.42 -9.75
CA ILE A 123 -18.17 1.64 -10.91
C ILE A 123 -17.68 0.69 -12.00
N LEU A 124 -18.51 -0.24 -12.43
CA LEU A 124 -18.13 -1.22 -13.45
C LEU A 124 -18.62 -0.80 -14.83
N GLY A 125 -17.72 -0.81 -15.81
CA GLY A 125 -18.05 -0.66 -17.23
C GLY A 125 -18.78 -1.89 -17.78
N THR A 126 -19.21 -1.81 -19.04
CA THR A 126 -19.90 -2.92 -19.74
C THR A 126 -19.01 -4.15 -19.92
N ASP A 127 -17.70 -3.99 -19.81
CA ASP A 127 -16.70 -5.06 -19.82
C ASP A 127 -16.39 -5.65 -18.42
N GLY A 128 -17.08 -5.15 -17.39
CA GLY A 128 -16.91 -5.56 -15.99
C GLY A 128 -15.65 -5.02 -15.32
N ARG A 129 -14.95 -4.06 -15.93
CA ARG A 129 -13.77 -3.41 -15.35
C ARG A 129 -14.14 -2.15 -14.57
N PRO A 130 -13.41 -1.80 -13.49
CA PRO A 130 -13.65 -0.56 -12.78
C PRO A 130 -13.35 0.65 -13.68
N THR A 131 -14.20 1.65 -13.62
CA THR A 131 -14.04 2.94 -14.29
C THR A 131 -13.99 4.05 -13.27
N GLN A 132 -13.11 5.02 -13.48
CA GLN A 132 -13.00 6.19 -12.61
C GLN A 132 -14.14 7.17 -12.90
N ILE A 133 -14.75 7.75 -11.85
CA ILE A 133 -15.47 9.02 -12.03
C ILE A 133 -14.44 10.04 -12.55
N PRO A 134 -14.68 10.76 -13.65
CA PRO A 134 -13.66 11.63 -14.25
C PRO A 134 -12.99 12.56 -13.24
N GLY A 135 -11.67 12.44 -13.09
CA GLY A 135 -10.87 13.26 -12.16
C GLY A 135 -11.02 12.93 -10.68
N ASN A 136 -11.75 11.87 -10.30
CA ASN A 136 -11.98 11.53 -8.91
C ASN A 136 -10.71 11.01 -8.24
N THR A 137 -10.32 11.65 -7.15
CA THR A 137 -9.09 11.33 -6.42
C THR A 137 -9.39 11.27 -4.92
N MET A 138 -8.49 10.63 -4.18
CA MET A 138 -8.54 10.57 -2.72
C MET A 138 -7.20 10.99 -2.12
N LYS A 139 -7.27 11.61 -0.95
CA LYS A 139 -6.10 11.87 -0.11
C LYS A 139 -5.82 10.63 0.73
N VAL A 140 -4.57 10.18 0.72
CA VAL A 140 -4.13 8.99 1.44
C VAL A 140 -2.95 9.36 2.32
N ASP A 141 -3.11 9.19 3.62
CA ASP A 141 -2.05 9.46 4.59
C ASP A 141 -1.03 8.32 4.59
N PHE A 142 0.23 8.66 4.84
CA PHE A 142 1.31 7.71 5.03
C PHE A 142 2.21 8.12 6.19
N GLU A 143 2.90 7.12 6.74
CA GLU A 143 3.97 7.31 7.71
C GLU A 143 5.19 6.50 7.30
N CYS A 144 6.36 7.11 7.38
CA CYS A 144 7.65 6.51 7.13
C CYS A 144 8.54 6.63 8.36
N ARG A 145 9.30 5.57 8.68
CA ARG A 145 10.27 5.57 9.77
C ARG A 145 11.67 5.35 9.22
N ILE A 146 12.58 6.24 9.59
CA ILE A 146 13.97 6.21 9.13
C ILE A 146 14.84 5.70 10.30
N PRO A 147 15.54 4.57 10.15
CA PRO A 147 16.44 4.08 11.18
C PRO A 147 17.69 4.95 11.29
N LYS A 148 18.33 4.99 12.46
CA LYS A 148 19.63 5.66 12.62
C LYS A 148 20.66 5.12 11.65
N ARG A 149 20.59 3.82 11.36
CA ARG A 149 21.43 3.12 10.39
C ARG A 149 21.45 3.78 9.01
N ALA A 150 20.35 4.40 8.58
CA ALA A 150 20.28 5.09 7.30
C ALA A 150 21.22 6.30 7.24
N LEU A 151 21.38 7.02 8.36
CA LEU A 151 22.35 8.12 8.45
C LEU A 151 23.79 7.60 8.63
N GLU A 152 23.98 6.56 9.44
CA GLU A 152 25.30 5.96 9.69
C GLU A 152 25.94 5.39 8.40
N GLU A 153 25.15 4.74 7.55
CA GLU A 153 25.65 4.19 6.28
C GLU A 153 25.69 5.24 5.15
N GLY A 154 24.94 6.34 5.31
CA GLY A 154 24.92 7.47 4.39
C GLY A 154 24.05 7.27 3.15
N ALA A 155 24.13 8.26 2.25
CA ALA A 155 23.25 8.40 1.10
C ALA A 155 23.19 7.17 0.16
N GLY A 156 21.97 6.87 -0.32
CA GLY A 156 21.69 5.84 -1.32
C GLY A 156 21.87 4.40 -0.84
N LYS A 157 21.82 4.16 0.47
CA LYS A 157 22.03 2.83 1.08
C LYS A 157 20.78 2.23 1.71
N ALA A 158 19.86 3.06 2.20
CA ALA A 158 18.71 2.57 2.95
C ALA A 158 17.66 1.98 2.01
N ARG A 159 17.25 0.74 2.26
CA ARG A 159 16.32 0.01 1.39
C ARG A 159 14.89 0.42 1.71
N PRO A 160 14.11 0.91 0.74
CA PRO A 160 12.71 1.24 0.97
C PRO A 160 11.86 -0.03 1.05
N SER A 161 11.01 -0.12 2.06
CA SER A 161 10.00 -1.17 2.16
C SER A 161 8.63 -0.61 2.50
N LEU A 162 7.60 -1.14 1.86
CA LEU A 162 6.23 -0.93 2.29
C LEU A 162 5.91 -1.88 3.45
N TYR A 163 5.17 -1.41 4.46
CA TYR A 163 4.69 -2.22 5.58
C TYR A 163 3.17 -2.25 5.67
N GLY A 164 2.57 -3.43 5.53
CA GLY A 164 1.14 -3.65 5.70
C GLY A 164 0.73 -4.09 7.11
N HIS A 165 -0.13 -3.30 7.77
CA HIS A 165 -0.78 -3.60 9.06
C HIS A 165 -1.63 -4.89 9.11
N GLY A 166 -1.99 -5.38 10.30
CA GLY A 166 -2.89 -6.54 10.45
C GLY A 166 -4.36 -6.21 10.16
N LEU A 167 -5.27 -7.19 10.16
CA LEU A 167 -6.71 -6.91 10.04
C LEU A 167 -7.17 -5.95 11.15
N PHE A 168 -7.89 -4.89 10.77
CA PHE A 168 -8.33 -3.77 11.62
C PHE A 168 -7.22 -2.97 12.30
N GLY A 169 -5.99 -3.06 11.78
CA GLY A 169 -4.87 -2.21 12.14
C GLY A 169 -4.87 -0.87 11.42
N GLY A 170 -3.73 -0.20 11.42
CA GLY A 170 -3.51 1.04 10.67
C GLY A 170 -2.03 1.29 10.40
N TYR A 171 -1.72 2.31 9.61
CA TYR A 171 -0.34 2.61 9.19
C TYR A 171 0.61 2.83 10.37
N GLY A 172 0.11 3.30 11.52
CA GLY A 172 0.88 3.46 12.75
C GLY A 172 1.50 2.17 13.31
N GLU A 173 1.07 0.99 12.84
CA GLU A 173 1.73 -0.28 13.14
C GLU A 173 3.20 -0.33 12.68
N VAL A 174 3.62 0.53 11.74
CA VAL A 174 5.03 0.71 11.37
C VAL A 174 5.91 1.09 12.57
N ARG A 175 5.31 1.52 13.68
CA ARG A 175 6.00 1.88 14.92
C ARG A 175 6.37 0.70 15.82
N GLN A 176 5.94 -0.52 15.50
CA GLN A 176 6.17 -1.68 16.36
C GLN A 176 7.66 -2.01 16.55
N GLY A 177 8.03 -2.48 17.75
CA GLY A 177 9.44 -2.67 18.15
C GLY A 177 10.23 -3.58 17.21
N GLN A 178 9.65 -4.68 16.76
CA GLN A 178 10.32 -5.62 15.86
C GLN A 178 10.64 -5.02 14.48
N LEU A 179 9.84 -4.05 14.00
CA LEU A 179 10.16 -3.34 12.76
C LEU A 179 11.28 -2.33 12.98
N GLN A 180 11.37 -1.72 14.16
CA GLN A 180 12.50 -0.85 14.51
C GLN A 180 13.80 -1.65 14.58
N ASP A 181 13.75 -2.85 15.18
CA ASP A 181 14.89 -3.77 15.23
C ASP A 181 15.34 -4.14 13.82
N PHE A 182 14.42 -4.61 12.98
CA PHE A 182 14.73 -4.97 11.60
C PHE A 182 15.25 -3.79 10.78
N ALA A 183 14.61 -2.61 10.91
CA ALA A 183 15.03 -1.40 10.23
C ALA A 183 16.46 -1.00 10.58
N GLN A 184 16.81 -1.05 11.87
CA GLN A 184 18.15 -0.71 12.35
C GLN A 184 19.18 -1.78 11.99
N GLU A 185 18.84 -3.07 12.12
CA GLU A 185 19.76 -4.19 11.81
C GLU A 185 20.07 -4.32 10.32
N HIS A 186 19.10 -3.97 9.46
CA HIS A 186 19.18 -4.21 8.03
C HIS A 186 19.08 -2.95 7.16
N ASN A 187 19.12 -1.76 7.75
CA ASN A 187 19.03 -0.49 7.04
C ASN A 187 17.81 -0.40 6.10
N PHE A 188 16.61 -0.59 6.66
CA PHE A 188 15.35 -0.43 5.93
C PHE A 188 14.61 0.82 6.37
N ILE A 189 14.14 1.61 5.40
CA ILE A 189 13.14 2.67 5.64
C ILE A 189 11.78 2.05 5.36
N PHE A 190 10.98 1.85 6.41
CA PHE A 190 9.62 1.35 6.27
C PHE A 190 8.65 2.50 6.12
N CYS A 191 7.77 2.40 5.13
CA CYS A 191 6.61 3.28 5.00
C CYS A 191 5.32 2.48 4.98
N ALA A 192 4.28 3.02 5.58
CA ALA A 192 2.97 2.41 5.62
C ALA A 192 1.89 3.43 5.27
N THR A 193 0.80 2.93 4.71
CA THR A 193 -0.49 3.62 4.60
C THR A 193 -1.58 2.66 5.05
N ASP A 194 -2.77 3.19 5.35
CA ASP A 194 -3.90 2.33 5.66
C ASP A 194 -4.29 1.51 4.44
N TRP A 195 -4.36 0.20 4.64
CA TRP A 195 -4.95 -0.68 3.65
C TRP A 195 -6.46 -0.57 3.76
N ALA A 196 -7.01 0.40 3.02
CA ALA A 196 -8.45 0.66 2.97
C ALA A 196 -9.24 -0.64 2.76
N GLY A 197 -10.35 -0.77 3.49
CA GLY A 197 -11.16 -1.99 3.56
C GLY A 197 -10.71 -2.96 4.67
N MET A 198 -9.50 -2.84 5.22
CA MET A 198 -9.03 -3.67 6.33
C MET A 198 -8.48 -2.85 7.50
N ALA A 199 -8.57 -1.53 7.47
CA ALA A 199 -8.07 -0.67 8.53
C ALA A 199 -9.12 -0.51 9.64
N THR A 200 -8.71 -0.01 10.81
CA THR A 200 -9.62 0.28 11.94
C THR A 200 -10.79 1.16 11.50
N VAL A 201 -10.53 2.12 10.60
CA VAL A 201 -11.55 3.03 10.05
C VAL A 201 -12.64 2.32 9.25
N ASP A 202 -12.43 1.07 8.84
CA ASP A 202 -13.37 0.28 8.05
C ASP A 202 -14.28 -0.63 8.90
N VAL A 203 -14.03 -0.72 10.22
CA VAL A 203 -14.87 -1.51 11.15
C VAL A 203 -16.36 -1.17 11.04
N PRO A 204 -16.78 0.10 10.93
CA PRO A 204 -18.20 0.43 10.73
C PRO A 204 -18.80 -0.17 9.45
N ASN A 205 -18.04 -0.19 8.35
CA ASN A 205 -18.50 -0.80 7.09
C ASN A 205 -18.63 -2.32 7.23
N VAL A 206 -17.70 -2.98 7.91
CA VAL A 206 -17.80 -4.43 8.19
C VAL A 206 -19.02 -4.74 9.06
N ALA A 207 -19.27 -3.96 10.11
CA ALA A 207 -20.47 -4.12 10.93
C ALA A 207 -21.76 -4.00 10.09
N HIS A 208 -21.80 -3.06 9.13
CA HIS A 208 -22.91 -2.93 8.21
C HIS A 208 -23.09 -4.15 7.28
N ILE A 209 -21.99 -4.69 6.74
CA ILE A 209 -22.03 -5.90 5.90
C ILE A 209 -22.58 -7.11 6.66
N LEU A 210 -22.30 -7.24 7.96
CA LEU A 210 -22.86 -8.32 8.78
C LEU A 210 -24.38 -8.24 8.92
N THR A 211 -24.96 -7.04 8.79
CA THR A 211 -26.42 -6.85 8.79
C THR A 211 -27.07 -7.15 7.44
N ASP A 212 -26.33 -7.00 6.34
CA ASP A 212 -26.76 -7.33 4.99
C ASP A 212 -25.55 -7.66 4.10
N LEU A 213 -25.40 -8.96 3.80
CA LEU A 213 -24.29 -9.50 3.02
C LEU A 213 -24.28 -9.03 1.56
N SER A 214 -25.38 -8.46 1.05
CA SER A 214 -25.39 -7.85 -0.28
C SER A 214 -24.39 -6.68 -0.40
N ASN A 215 -23.98 -6.11 0.74
CA ASN A 215 -22.96 -5.06 0.82
C ASN A 215 -21.52 -5.58 0.76
N PHE A 216 -21.29 -6.89 0.70
CA PHE A 216 -19.92 -7.45 0.65
C PHE A 216 -18.99 -6.83 -0.42
N PRO A 217 -19.47 -6.43 -1.63
CA PRO A 217 -18.62 -5.73 -2.60
C PRO A 217 -17.96 -4.45 -2.07
N THR A 218 -18.57 -3.74 -1.12
CA THR A 218 -17.98 -2.51 -0.55
C THR A 218 -16.69 -2.79 0.23
N LEU A 219 -16.53 -4.01 0.75
CA LEU A 219 -15.28 -4.46 1.36
C LEU A 219 -14.26 -4.86 0.28
N ALA A 220 -14.66 -5.74 -0.64
CA ALA A 220 -13.76 -6.33 -1.63
C ALA A 220 -13.18 -5.29 -2.61
N ASP A 221 -13.99 -4.34 -3.06
CA ASP A 221 -13.55 -3.28 -3.97
C ASP A 221 -12.68 -2.26 -3.24
N ARG A 222 -13.01 -1.94 -1.97
CA ARG A 222 -12.21 -1.04 -1.15
C ARG A 222 -10.85 -1.61 -0.79
N VAL A 223 -10.73 -2.92 -0.60
CA VAL A 223 -9.45 -3.64 -0.43
C VAL A 223 -8.55 -3.50 -1.66
N GLN A 224 -9.13 -3.56 -2.87
CA GLN A 224 -8.38 -3.34 -4.11
C GLN A 224 -7.97 -1.88 -4.29
N GLN A 225 -8.86 -0.92 -3.94
CA GLN A 225 -8.47 0.50 -3.86
C GLN A 225 -7.32 0.71 -2.85
N GLY A 226 -7.35 0.05 -1.70
CA GLY A 226 -6.27 0.08 -0.70
C GLY A 226 -4.94 -0.49 -1.24
N MET A 227 -5.01 -1.52 -2.07
CA MET A 227 -3.81 -2.03 -2.77
C MET A 227 -3.26 -1.00 -3.77
N LEU A 228 -4.11 -0.29 -4.51
CA LEU A 228 -3.66 0.81 -5.39
C LEU A 228 -2.95 1.91 -4.59
N ASN A 229 -3.50 2.28 -3.43
CA ASN A 229 -2.87 3.24 -2.52
C ASN A 229 -1.45 2.79 -2.13
N PHE A 230 -1.27 1.50 -1.80
CA PHE A 230 0.04 0.92 -1.52
C PHE A 230 1.03 1.06 -2.68
N LEU A 231 0.57 0.79 -3.91
CA LEU A 231 1.41 0.92 -5.11
C LEU A 231 1.83 2.37 -5.35
N TYR A 232 0.97 3.35 -5.05
CA TYR A 232 1.29 4.77 -5.14
C TYR A 232 2.35 5.19 -4.11
N LEU A 233 2.25 4.72 -2.86
CA LEU A 233 3.30 4.94 -1.86
C LEU A 233 4.61 4.27 -2.28
N GLY A 234 4.52 3.06 -2.85
CA GLY A 234 5.67 2.36 -3.43
C GLY A 234 6.33 3.17 -4.54
N ARG A 235 5.54 3.77 -5.44
CA ARG A 235 6.04 4.66 -6.48
C ARG A 235 6.74 5.88 -5.89
N LEU A 236 6.17 6.53 -4.88
CA LEU A 236 6.80 7.66 -4.18
C LEU A 236 8.17 7.32 -3.59
N LEU A 237 8.36 6.09 -3.11
CA LEU A 237 9.63 5.65 -2.53
C LEU A 237 10.76 5.46 -3.54
N ILE A 238 10.44 5.11 -4.79
CA ILE A 238 11.45 4.78 -5.81
C ILE A 238 11.49 5.78 -6.98
N HIS A 239 10.55 6.71 -7.06
CA HIS A 239 10.53 7.72 -8.12
C HIS A 239 11.64 8.76 -7.92
N PRO A 240 12.40 9.16 -8.96
CA PRO A 240 13.43 10.21 -8.85
C PRO A 240 12.91 11.56 -8.37
N GLN A 241 11.62 11.84 -8.61
CA GLN A 241 10.89 13.04 -8.15
C GLN A 241 9.98 12.75 -6.93
N GLY A 242 10.16 11.61 -6.27
CA GLY A 242 9.36 11.18 -5.12
C GLY A 242 9.96 11.63 -3.79
N LEU A 243 9.85 10.77 -2.76
CA LEU A 243 10.29 11.10 -1.41
C LEU A 243 11.80 11.37 -1.32
N SER A 244 12.60 10.87 -2.25
CA SER A 244 14.04 11.16 -2.32
C SER A 244 14.38 12.65 -2.49
N THR A 245 13.44 13.47 -2.96
CA THR A 245 13.67 14.90 -3.20
C THR A 245 13.36 15.79 -2.00
N VAL A 246 12.77 15.25 -0.93
CA VAL A 246 12.42 16.05 0.25
C VAL A 246 13.46 15.90 1.35
N ALA A 247 13.67 17.02 2.06
CA ALA A 247 14.58 17.14 3.19
C ALA A 247 14.49 15.98 4.20
N ALA A 248 13.26 15.56 4.50
CA ALA A 248 12.99 14.47 5.44
C ALA A 248 13.69 13.13 5.10
N PHE A 249 14.03 12.88 3.84
CA PHE A 249 14.68 11.64 3.37
C PHE A 249 16.10 11.87 2.83
N GLN A 250 16.72 12.99 3.19
CA GLN A 250 18.05 13.37 2.77
C GLN A 250 19.00 13.48 3.98
N ASP A 251 20.29 13.28 3.71
CA ASP A 251 21.36 13.62 4.64
C ASP A 251 21.58 15.14 4.74
N ALA A 252 22.48 15.57 5.64
CA ALA A 252 22.82 16.98 5.82
C ALA A 252 23.37 17.67 4.54
N SER A 253 23.86 16.90 3.56
CA SER A 253 24.32 17.41 2.26
C SER A 253 23.24 17.48 1.19
N GLY A 254 21.99 17.12 1.53
CA GLY A 254 20.85 17.10 0.61
C GLY A 254 20.81 15.85 -0.29
N LYS A 255 21.61 14.81 -0.02
CA LYS A 255 21.58 13.56 -0.80
C LYS A 255 20.58 12.59 -0.20
N SER A 256 19.80 11.92 -1.05
CA SER A 256 18.79 10.98 -0.58
C SER A 256 19.40 9.78 0.14
N LEU A 257 18.78 9.38 1.24
CA LEU A 257 19.12 8.16 1.99
C LEU A 257 18.63 6.89 1.27
N LEU A 258 17.60 7.02 0.42
CA LEU A 258 16.90 5.90 -0.21
C LEU A 258 17.73 5.27 -1.34
N ASP A 259 17.88 3.95 -1.30
CA ASP A 259 18.29 3.13 -2.44
C ASP A 259 17.06 2.80 -3.30
N THR A 260 16.82 3.61 -4.34
CA THR A 260 15.63 3.52 -5.18
C THR A 260 15.67 2.39 -6.22
N ARG A 261 16.73 1.57 -6.25
CA ARG A 261 16.89 0.49 -7.25
C ARG A 261 15.88 -0.63 -7.08
N ARG A 262 15.36 -0.85 -5.87
CA ARG A 262 14.39 -1.90 -5.56
C ARG A 262 13.45 -1.42 -4.44
N LEU A 263 12.20 -1.85 -4.53
CA LEU A 263 11.20 -1.70 -3.48
C LEU A 263 10.93 -3.08 -2.84
N PHE A 264 10.82 -3.10 -1.52
CA PHE A 264 10.46 -4.29 -0.75
C PHE A 264 9.06 -4.17 -0.14
N TYR A 265 8.50 -5.29 0.29
CA TYR A 265 7.21 -5.36 0.98
C TYR A 265 7.31 -6.29 2.18
N ASP A 266 6.83 -5.84 3.32
CA ASP A 266 6.62 -6.62 4.54
C ASP A 266 5.16 -6.50 4.98
N GLY A 267 4.56 -7.59 5.47
CA GLY A 267 3.15 -7.62 5.82
C GLY A 267 2.83 -8.64 6.92
N LYS A 268 2.06 -8.20 7.91
CA LYS A 268 1.58 -9.05 9.01
C LYS A 268 0.49 -10.02 8.53
N ALA A 269 0.37 -11.17 9.20
CA ALA A 269 -0.47 -12.30 8.81
C ALA A 269 -1.92 -11.89 8.46
N GLY A 270 -2.33 -12.27 7.24
CA GLY A 270 -3.53 -11.81 6.52
C GLY A 270 -3.25 -11.51 5.04
N ARG A 271 -1.99 -11.25 4.69
CA ARG A 271 -1.56 -10.82 3.34
C ARG A 271 -0.54 -11.69 2.60
N ARG A 272 -0.27 -12.93 3.03
CA ARG A 272 0.55 -13.88 2.24
C ARG A 272 0.02 -14.13 0.81
N ALA A 273 -1.23 -13.76 0.51
CA ALA A 273 -1.84 -13.90 -0.82
C ALA A 273 -1.57 -12.74 -1.79
N ALA A 274 -1.04 -11.59 -1.35
CA ALA A 274 -0.91 -10.38 -2.19
C ALA A 274 0.54 -10.00 -2.56
N GLY A 275 1.53 -10.73 -2.05
CA GLY A 275 2.96 -10.39 -2.13
C GLY A 275 3.84 -11.41 -2.85
N SER A 276 3.28 -12.29 -3.69
CA SER A 276 4.11 -13.12 -4.59
C SER A 276 3.94 -12.63 -6.03
N PRO A 277 5.05 -12.53 -6.80
CA PRO A 277 5.03 -12.08 -8.19
C PRO A 277 4.20 -13.00 -9.10
#